data_AF-A0A550JAM9-F1
#
_entry.id   AF-A0A550JAM9-F1
#
_cell.length_a   1.000
_cell.length_b   1.000
_cell.length_c   1.000
_cell.angle_alpha   90.00
_cell.angle_beta   90.00
_cell.angle_gamma   90.00
#
_symmetry.space_group_name_H-M   'P 1'
#
loop_
_entity.id
_entity.type
_entity.pdbx_description
1 polymer ?
#
loop_
_entity_poly.entity_id
_entity_poly.type
_entity_poly.pdbx_seq_one_letter_code
_entity_poly.pdbx_strand_id
1 'polypeptide(L)'
;MAEFTTQEFYERLAGIRLRRKFLWSVFFSYIPVIWIALKIGGDGLAIGVGIFWLILASIGGVMVSFSLCPRCGNRFHMKGLSTSWGSHCVHCKLSLKERS
;
A
#
# COMPACT_ATOMS: atom_id res chain seq x y z
N MET A 1 8.04 21.79 -14.29
CA MET A 1 8.75 20.68 -13.61
C MET A 1 8.73 21.03 -12.13
N ALA A 2 8.14 20.22 -11.26
CA ALA A 2 8.14 20.54 -9.83
C ALA A 2 9.56 20.28 -9.28
N GLU A 3 10.26 21.35 -8.95
CA GLU A 3 11.60 21.33 -8.35
C GLU A 3 11.45 21.02 -6.86
N PHE A 4 11.27 19.74 -6.54
CA PHE A 4 11.30 19.26 -5.16
C PHE A 4 12.73 19.24 -4.66
N THR A 5 12.95 19.68 -3.42
CA THR A 5 14.24 19.49 -2.77
C THR A 5 14.55 17.99 -2.66
N THR A 6 15.84 17.63 -2.64
CA THR A 6 16.25 16.22 -2.53
C THR A 6 15.65 15.56 -1.28
N GLN A 7 15.49 16.31 -0.18
CA GLN A 7 14.85 15.81 1.04
C GLN A 7 13.36 15.47 0.84
N GLU A 8 12.57 16.38 0.27
CA GLU A 8 11.15 16.13 -0.01
C GLU A 8 10.94 14.96 -0.98
N PHE A 9 11.85 14.80 -1.94
CA PHE A 9 11.83 13.65 -2.84
C PHE A 9 11.94 12.33 -2.07
N TYR A 10 12.91 12.20 -1.16
CA TYR A 10 13.11 10.99 -0.36
C TYR A 10 11.99 10.77 0.65
N GLU A 11 11.46 11.82 1.28
CA GLU A 11 10.32 11.71 2.20
C GLU A 11 9.08 11.18 1.50
N ARG A 12 8.76 11.70 0.31
CA ARG A 12 7.65 11.19 -0.49
C ARG A 12 7.88 9.74 -0.89
N LEU A 13 9.09 9.36 -1.30
CA LEU A 13 9.42 7.96 -1.60
C LEU A 13 9.26 7.06 -0.36
N ALA A 14 9.69 7.52 0.81
CA ALA A 14 9.54 6.83 2.09
C ALA A 14 8.07 6.65 2.46
N GLY A 15 7.22 7.66 2.22
CA GLY A 15 5.77 7.57 2.40
C GLY A 15 5.14 6.47 1.54
N ILE A 16 5.55 6.32 0.28
CA ILE A 16 5.07 5.23 -0.59
C ILE A 16 5.50 3.87 -0.05
N ARG A 17 6.76 3.75 0.40
CA ARG A 17 7.28 2.51 1.02
C ARG A 17 6.48 2.15 2.27
N LEU A 18 6.15 3.13 3.11
CA LEU A 18 5.42 2.91 4.36
C LEU A 18 4.00 2.43 4.11
N ARG A 19 3.30 3.05 3.15
CA ARG A 19 1.95 2.62 2.72
C ARG A 19 1.96 1.20 2.14
N ARG A 20 2.97 0.86 1.35
CA ARG A 20 3.15 -0.51 0.83
C ARG A 20 3.45 -1.51 1.96
N LYS A 21 4.30 -1.15 2.92
CA LYS A 21 4.55 -1.99 4.11
C LYS A 21 3.29 -2.18 4.95
N PHE A 22 2.48 -1.14 5.11
CA PHE A 22 1.19 -1.22 5.80
C PHE A 22 0.26 -2.21 5.11
N LEU A 23 0.09 -2.10 3.78
CA LEU A 23 -0.72 -3.03 3.01
C LEU A 23 -0.23 -4.49 3.14
N TRP A 24 1.07 -4.71 3.03
CA TRP A 24 1.66 -6.04 3.24
C TRP A 24 1.44 -6.54 4.67
N SER A 25 1.56 -5.67 5.69
CA SER A 25 1.28 -6.01 7.08
C SER A 25 -0.19 -6.45 7.26
N VAL A 26 -1.14 -5.76 6.61
CA VAL A 26 -2.55 -6.15 6.59
C VAL A 26 -2.73 -7.53 5.93
N PHE A 27 -2.08 -7.81 4.80
CA PHE A 27 -2.14 -9.16 4.19
C PHE A 27 -1.55 -10.25 5.07
N PHE A 28 -0.39 -10.03 5.68
CA PHE A 28 0.22 -11.01 6.57
C PHE A 28 -0.56 -11.21 7.86
N SER A 29 -1.26 -10.18 8.36
CA SER A 29 -2.07 -10.30 9.56
C SER A 29 -3.40 -11.05 9.33
N TYR A 30 -3.88 -11.17 8.10
CA TYR A 30 -5.14 -11.86 7.79
C TYR A 30 -5.23 -13.27 8.37
N ILE A 31 -4.25 -14.12 8.01
CA ILE A 31 -4.20 -15.53 8.41
C ILE A 31 -4.17 -15.69 9.93
N PRO A 32 -3.23 -15.07 10.68
CA PRO A 32 -3.19 -15.25 12.13
C PRO A 32 -4.42 -14.66 12.83
N VAL A 33 -4.95 -13.52 12.37
CA VAL A 33 -6.09 -12.88 13.02
C VAL A 33 -7.37 -13.69 12.82
N ILE A 34 -7.63 -14.21 11.62
CA ILE A 34 -8.80 -15.09 11.38
C ILE A 34 -8.66 -16.42 12.11
N TRP A 35 -7.46 -17.01 12.12
CA TRP A 35 -7.23 -18.26 12.85
C TRP A 35 -7.54 -18.10 14.34
N ILE A 36 -7.08 -17.03 14.97
CA ILE A 36 -7.40 -16.69 16.37
C ILE A 36 -8.90 -16.42 16.53
N ALA A 37 -9.51 -15.66 15.62
CA ALA A 37 -10.93 -15.32 15.68
C ALA A 37 -11.83 -16.57 15.65
N LEU A 38 -11.54 -17.51 14.75
CA LEU A 38 -12.23 -18.81 14.67
C LEU A 38 -12.03 -19.63 15.93
N LYS A 39 -10.83 -19.60 16.52
CA LYS A 39 -10.51 -20.39 17.72
C LYS A 39 -11.20 -19.88 18.98
N ILE A 40 -11.39 -18.57 19.12
CA ILE A 40 -11.91 -17.94 20.35
C ILE A 40 -13.41 -17.67 20.26
N GLY A 41 -13.88 -17.11 19.14
CA GLY A 41 -15.23 -16.52 19.04
C GLY A 41 -16.18 -17.21 18.07
N GLY A 42 -15.76 -18.31 17.44
CA GLY A 42 -16.55 -19.02 16.43
C GLY A 42 -16.82 -18.18 15.17
N ASP A 43 -17.78 -18.64 14.36
CA ASP A 43 -18.03 -18.11 13.01
C ASP A 43 -18.44 -16.63 13.00
N GLY A 44 -19.26 -16.20 13.97
CA GLY A 44 -19.75 -14.81 14.04
C GLY A 44 -18.63 -13.78 14.25
N LEU A 45 -17.69 -14.07 15.16
CA LEU A 45 -16.56 -13.19 15.42
C LEU A 45 -15.58 -13.20 14.23
N ALA A 46 -15.35 -14.36 13.62
CA ALA A 46 -14.53 -14.49 12.42
C ALA A 46 -15.09 -13.67 11.24
N ILE A 47 -16.41 -13.67 11.04
CA ILE A 47 -17.07 -12.84 10.02
C ILE A 47 -16.85 -11.35 10.30
N GLY A 48 -17.09 -10.90 11.55
CA GLY A 48 -16.91 -9.50 11.93
C GLY A 48 -15.46 -9.01 11.73
N VAL A 49 -14.49 -9.84 12.15
CA VAL A 49 -13.06 -9.60 11.93
C VAL A 49 -12.72 -9.57 10.43
N GLY A 50 -13.28 -10.47 9.64
CA GLY A 50 -13.09 -10.51 8.19
C GLY A 50 -13.59 -9.24 7.51
N ILE A 51 -14.77 -8.74 7.89
CA ILE A 51 -15.31 -7.47 7.38
C ILE A 51 -14.40 -6.30 7.76
N PHE A 52 -14.00 -6.20 9.03
CA PHE A 52 -13.08 -5.17 9.48
C PHE A 52 -11.75 -5.20 8.72
N TRP A 53 -11.22 -6.40 8.50
CA TRP A 53 -10.01 -6.60 7.72
C TRP A 53 -10.17 -6.14 6.27
N LEU A 54 -11.30 -6.44 5.62
CA LEU A 54 -11.58 -5.98 4.25
C LEU A 54 -11.61 -4.45 4.13
N ILE A 55 -12.15 -3.77 5.15
CA ILE A 55 -12.15 -2.30 5.21
C ILE A 55 -10.71 -1.78 5.29
N LEU A 56 -9.88 -2.36 6.19
CA LEU A 56 -8.47 -1.98 6.32
C LEU A 56 -7.67 -2.23 5.04
N ALA A 57 -7.87 -3.39 4.41
CA ALA A 57 -7.22 -3.75 3.15
C ALA A 57 -7.64 -2.79 2.02
N SER A 58 -8.92 -2.41 1.96
CA SER A 58 -9.44 -1.45 0.98
C SER A 58 -8.80 -0.07 1.16
N ILE A 59 -8.74 0.43 2.41
CA ILE A 59 -8.10 1.71 2.72
C ILE A 59 -6.61 1.68 2.32
N GLY A 60 -5.89 0.61 2.70
CA GLY A 60 -4.49 0.43 2.31
C GLY A 60 -4.29 0.38 0.81
N GLY A 61 -5.16 -0.33 0.09
CA GLY A 61 -5.15 -0.44 -1.37
C GLY A 61 -5.37 0.90 -2.06
N VAL A 62 -6.33 1.70 -1.59
CA VAL A 62 -6.58 3.07 -2.09
C VAL A 62 -5.37 3.96 -1.81
N MET A 63 -4.85 3.98 -0.58
CA MET A 63 -3.68 4.79 -0.22
C MET A 63 -2.44 4.49 -1.07
N VAL A 64 -2.23 3.22 -1.43
CA VAL A 64 -1.12 2.79 -2.31
C VAL A 64 -1.43 3.14 -3.78
N SER A 65 -2.64 2.91 -4.26
CA SER A 65 -3.03 3.15 -5.66
C SER A 65 -2.99 4.63 -6.03
N PHE A 66 -3.39 5.51 -5.11
CA PHE A 66 -3.40 6.96 -5.30
C PHE A 66 -2.08 7.65 -4.86
N SER A 67 -1.04 6.89 -4.55
CA SER A 67 0.27 7.47 -4.26
C SER A 67 0.85 8.15 -5.50
N LEU A 68 1.28 9.41 -5.34
CA LEU A 68 1.86 10.22 -6.42
C LEU A 68 3.37 9.98 -6.49
N CYS A 69 3.90 9.82 -7.69
CA CYS A 69 5.33 9.70 -7.93
C CYS A 69 5.99 11.09 -7.83
N PRO A 70 7.03 11.28 -6.98
CA PRO A 70 7.68 12.58 -6.83
C PRO A 70 8.46 13.04 -8.08
N ARG A 71 8.90 12.11 -8.94
CA ARG A 71 9.61 12.44 -10.20
C ARG A 71 8.69 12.90 -11.33
N CYS A 72 7.64 12.14 -11.64
CA CYS A 72 6.77 12.40 -12.81
C CYS A 72 5.41 13.02 -12.46
N GLY A 73 5.07 13.16 -11.17
CA GLY A 73 3.79 13.72 -10.72
C GLY A 73 2.56 12.83 -10.95
N ASN A 74 2.69 11.72 -11.67
CA ASN A 74 1.61 10.77 -11.94
C ASN A 74 1.44 9.74 -10.81
N ARG A 75 0.30 9.03 -10.82
CA ARG A 75 0.04 7.91 -9.89
C ARG A 75 1.10 6.82 -10.07
N PHE A 76 1.74 6.43 -8.97
CA PHE A 76 2.89 5.52 -9.00
C PHE A 76 2.50 4.12 -9.48
N HIS A 77 1.37 3.61 -9.00
CA HIS A 77 0.91 2.23 -9.21
C HIS A 77 -0.19 2.12 -10.28
N MET A 78 -0.76 3.22 -10.77
CA MET A 78 -1.87 3.18 -11.75
C MET A 78 -1.44 3.61 -13.15
N LYS A 79 -1.76 2.77 -14.14
CA LYS A 79 -1.72 3.10 -15.57
C LYS A 79 -3.04 2.67 -16.21
N GLY A 80 -3.94 3.62 -16.45
CA GLY A 80 -5.31 3.34 -16.88
C GLY A 80 -6.10 2.58 -15.81
N LEU A 81 -6.74 1.47 -16.20
CA LEU A 81 -7.45 0.54 -15.30
C LEU A 81 -6.52 -0.48 -14.62
N SER A 82 -5.24 -0.55 -15.03
CA SER A 82 -4.29 -1.48 -14.43
C SER A 82 -3.64 -0.88 -13.17
N THR A 83 -3.66 -1.64 -12.08
CA THR A 83 -2.88 -1.36 -10.87
C THR A 83 -1.69 -2.31 -10.82
N SER A 84 -0.49 -1.78 -11.02
CA SER A 84 0.75 -2.52 -10.77
C SER A 84 1.12 -2.36 -9.32
N TRP A 85 1.34 -3.46 -8.60
CA TRP A 85 1.84 -3.46 -7.22
C TRP A 85 3.38 -3.61 -7.16
N GLY A 86 4.04 -3.36 -8.31
CA GLY A 86 5.47 -3.48 -8.47
C GLY A 86 6.27 -2.42 -7.70
N SER A 87 7.56 -2.68 -7.52
CA SER A 87 8.50 -1.74 -6.88
C SER A 87 8.88 -0.55 -7.76
N HIS A 88 8.30 -0.42 -8.95
CA HIS A 88 8.67 0.58 -9.94
C HIS A 88 7.45 1.37 -10.38
N CYS A 89 7.63 2.68 -10.60
CA CYS A 89 6.58 3.51 -11.16
C CYS A 89 6.21 3.02 -12.57
N VAL A 90 4.92 2.86 -12.87
CA VAL A 90 4.44 2.39 -14.18
C VAL A 90 4.67 3.37 -15.33
N HIS A 91 4.95 4.65 -15.02
CA HIS A 91 5.19 5.71 -16.01
C HIS A 91 6.68 5.96 -16.23
N CYS A 92 7.41 6.26 -15.15
CA CYS A 92 8.83 6.67 -15.23
C CYS A 92 9.82 5.58 -14.81
N LYS A 93 9.33 4.38 -14.44
CA LYS A 93 10.13 3.24 -13.94
C LYS A 93 10.98 3.52 -12.70
N LEU A 94 10.76 4.65 -12.02
CA LEU A 94 11.46 5.01 -10.79
C LEU A 94 11.35 3.88 -9.77
N SER A 95 12.49 3.43 -9.27
CA SER A 95 12.58 2.35 -8.29
C SER A 95 12.24 2.86 -6.89
N LEU A 96 11.39 2.13 -6.17
CA LEU A 96 11.22 2.32 -4.74
C LEU A 96 12.48 1.98 -3.95
N LYS A 97 13.49 1.33 -4.54
CA LYS A 97 14.79 1.06 -3.90
C LYS A 97 15.84 2.12 -4.20
N GLU A 98 15.53 3.17 -4.96
CA GLU A 98 16.45 4.31 -5.15
C GLU A 98 16.84 4.83 -3.76
N ARG A 99 18.12 4.66 -3.42
CA ARG A 99 18.66 4.99 -2.10
C ARG A 99 19.55 6.21 -2.30
N SER A 100 19.34 7.22 -1.45
CA SER A 100 20.23 8.37 -1.28
C SER A 100 21.67 7.92 -1.07
#